data_AF-A0A2G8KTB7-F1
#
_entry.id   AF-A0A2G8KTB7-F1
#
_cell.length_a   1.000
_cell.length_b   1.000
_cell.length_c   1.000
_cell.angle_alpha   90.00
_cell.angle_beta   90.00
_cell.angle_gamma   90.00
#
_symmetry.space_group_name_H-M   'P 1'
#
loop_
_entity.id
_entity.type
_entity.pdbx_description
1 polymer ?
#
loop_
_entity_poly.entity_id
_entity_poly.type
_entity_poly.pdbx_seq_one_letter_code
_entity_poly.pdbx_strand_id
1 'polypeptide(L)'
;MDKLIRSLAIADLCSSINLLPYPDAVSTPDGLIGFVYCKVIYLRCALWISLVASIFILTAMTIEQCVSILFPLKYRFVFPKNRSGWVILGVWVASGTINVVYNLVITFRDSETGVCLTDFGGDFFEAIIGTIIFVLEYFLPVVIMVTAHSMTLRCLRKQEGAIFRNRSESKGVVQRELAVVRARKKIFKMVLFVIITFISTWSIDQMAFLLHGWKVINYYNFIYQVSVPLALINSCANPFIYAATNPHFRKALCNSNLWKREGSTSKAGNATSEGNSSFASRDTSMVTSRI
;
A
#
# COMPACT_ATOMS: atom_id res chain seq x y z
N MET A 1 11.94 -2.05 -3.84
CA MET A 1 10.75 -1.62 -4.60
C MET A 1 9.66 -2.69 -4.69
N ASP A 2 9.77 -3.77 -5.49
CA ASP A 2 8.65 -4.72 -5.72
C ASP A 2 8.04 -5.34 -4.45
N LYS A 3 8.86 -5.65 -3.44
CA LYS A 3 8.39 -6.23 -2.17
C LYS A 3 7.57 -5.23 -1.34
N LEU A 4 7.96 -3.95 -1.32
CA LEU A 4 7.25 -2.89 -0.59
C LEU A 4 5.91 -2.57 -1.27
N ILE A 5 5.91 -2.47 -2.60
CA ILE A 5 4.66 -2.27 -3.37
C ILE A 5 3.68 -3.42 -3.12
N ARG A 6 4.17 -4.67 -3.12
CA ARG A 6 3.32 -5.83 -2.79
C ARG A 6 2.80 -5.78 -1.36
N SER A 7 3.65 -5.42 -0.39
CA SER A 7 3.21 -5.29 1.00
C SER A 7 2.18 -4.17 1.17
N LEU A 8 2.34 -3.06 0.44
CA LEU A 8 1.36 -1.97 0.44
C LEU A 8 0.03 -2.44 -0.12
N ALA A 9 0.03 -3.13 -1.26
CA ALA A 9 -1.19 -3.67 -1.85
C ALA A 9 -1.91 -4.68 -0.92
N ILE A 10 -1.16 -5.47 -0.15
CA ILE A 10 -1.74 -6.35 0.87
C ILE A 10 -2.35 -5.54 2.00
N ALA A 11 -1.65 -4.54 2.53
CA ALA A 11 -2.16 -3.67 3.59
C ALA A 11 -3.44 -2.93 3.16
N ASP A 12 -3.46 -2.40 1.94
CA ASP A 12 -4.64 -1.73 1.35
C ASP A 12 -5.82 -2.67 1.11
N LEU A 13 -5.56 -3.92 0.70
CA LEU A 13 -6.61 -4.93 0.55
C LEU A 13 -7.17 -5.33 1.93
N CYS A 14 -6.29 -5.53 2.90
CA CYS A 14 -6.69 -5.85 4.27
C CYS A 14 -7.51 -4.71 4.89
N SER A 15 -7.10 -3.44 4.73
CA SER A 15 -7.88 -2.31 5.23
C SER A 15 -9.24 -2.23 4.54
N SER A 16 -9.31 -2.45 3.22
CA SER A 16 -10.58 -2.46 2.48
C SER A 16 -11.54 -3.57 2.94
N ILE A 17 -11.03 -4.77 3.20
CA ILE A 17 -11.85 -5.89 3.72
C ILE A 17 -12.36 -5.60 5.13
N ASN A 18 -11.48 -5.07 6.00
CA ASN A 18 -11.83 -4.78 7.39
C ASN A 18 -12.64 -3.48 7.58
N LEU A 19 -12.83 -2.68 6.53
CA LEU A 19 -13.73 -1.53 6.55
C LEU A 19 -15.19 -1.97 6.58
N LEU A 20 -15.52 -3.12 5.96
CA LEU A 20 -16.89 -3.59 5.82
C LEU A 20 -17.58 -3.59 7.18
N PRO A 21 -18.74 -2.90 7.31
CA PRO A 21 -19.43 -2.81 8.58
C PRO A 21 -19.94 -4.19 8.96
N TYR A 22 -19.43 -4.72 10.08
CA TYR A 22 -20.03 -5.83 10.79
C TYR A 22 -20.79 -5.30 12.01
N PRO A 23 -21.90 -5.93 12.39
CA PRO A 23 -22.65 -5.52 13.58
C PRO A 23 -21.81 -5.75 14.84
N ASP A 24 -21.82 -4.75 15.72
CA ASP A 24 -21.20 -4.90 17.03
C ASP A 24 -22.00 -5.87 17.90
N ALA A 25 -21.30 -6.67 18.69
CA ALA A 25 -21.91 -7.61 19.61
C ALA A 25 -22.57 -6.81 20.75
N VAL A 26 -23.84 -7.08 20.99
CA VAL A 26 -24.61 -6.42 22.07
C VAL A 26 -24.02 -6.78 23.44
N SER A 27 -23.61 -8.02 23.64
CA SER A 27 -22.90 -8.48 24.83
C SER A 27 -21.95 -9.62 24.47
N THR A 28 -20.91 -9.79 25.28
CA THR A 28 -19.89 -10.83 25.07
C THR A 28 -19.77 -11.72 26.31
N PRO A 29 -19.50 -13.03 26.15
CA PRO A 29 -19.32 -13.93 27.28
C PRO A 29 -18.07 -13.60 28.08
N ASP A 30 -18.07 -13.96 29.37
CA ASP A 30 -16.89 -13.89 30.22
C ASP A 30 -15.77 -14.81 29.72
N GLY A 31 -14.53 -14.42 30.02
CA GLY A 31 -13.34 -15.19 29.67
C GLY A 31 -12.64 -14.73 28.39
N LEU A 32 -11.87 -15.63 27.78
CA LEU A 32 -10.94 -15.29 26.69
C LEU A 32 -11.65 -14.71 25.45
N ILE A 33 -12.84 -15.21 25.13
CA ILE A 33 -13.59 -14.78 23.94
C ILE A 33 -14.04 -13.32 24.08
N GLY A 34 -14.64 -12.95 25.22
CA GLY A 34 -15.03 -11.57 25.50
C GLY A 34 -13.82 -10.63 25.55
N PHE A 35 -12.72 -11.07 26.16
CA PHE A 35 -11.47 -10.30 26.17
C PHE A 35 -10.94 -10.04 24.76
N VAL A 36 -10.83 -11.07 23.93
CA VAL A 36 -10.34 -10.94 22.54
C VAL A 36 -11.28 -10.05 21.72
N TYR A 37 -12.59 -10.21 21.87
CA TYR A 37 -13.54 -9.35 21.19
C TYR A 37 -13.33 -7.88 21.56
N CYS A 38 -13.25 -7.57 22.85
CA CYS A 38 -13.08 -6.19 23.34
C CYS A 38 -11.78 -5.54 22.86
N LYS A 39 -10.67 -6.28 22.94
CA LYS A 39 -9.34 -5.73 22.65
C LYS A 39 -9.01 -5.68 21.16
N VAL A 40 -9.57 -6.59 20.36
CA VAL A 40 -9.15 -6.78 18.97
C VAL A 40 -10.28 -6.44 17.98
N ILE A 41 -11.51 -6.85 18.28
CA ILE A 41 -12.62 -6.77 17.33
C ILE A 41 -13.43 -5.49 17.50
N TYR A 42 -13.71 -5.07 18.74
CA TYR A 42 -14.57 -3.91 19.03
C TYR A 42 -14.11 -2.62 18.34
N LEU A 43 -12.82 -2.27 18.46
CA LEU A 43 -12.24 -1.10 17.80
C LEU A 43 -11.62 -1.38 16.43
N ARG A 44 -11.99 -2.49 15.78
CA ARG A 44 -11.50 -2.85 14.43
C ARG A 44 -9.98 -2.83 14.33
N CYS A 45 -9.28 -3.44 15.28
CA CYS A 45 -7.81 -3.36 15.39
C CYS A 45 -7.09 -3.72 14.08
N ALA A 46 -7.56 -4.75 13.38
CA ALA A 46 -7.01 -5.17 12.10
C ALA A 46 -7.09 -4.11 10.98
N LEU A 47 -8.16 -3.30 10.97
CA LEU A 47 -8.33 -2.17 10.04
C LEU A 47 -7.22 -1.15 10.28
N TRP A 48 -7.09 -0.68 11.52
CA TRP A 48 -6.12 0.36 11.89
C TRP A 48 -4.67 -0.09 11.72
N ILE A 49 -4.35 -1.34 12.12
CA ILE A 49 -3.01 -1.92 11.87
C ILE A 49 -2.66 -1.89 10.37
N SER A 50 -3.63 -2.23 9.52
CA SER A 50 -3.43 -2.25 8.06
C SER A 50 -3.26 -0.84 7.50
N LEU A 51 -4.09 0.11 7.96
CA LEU A 51 -3.98 1.51 7.56
C LEU A 51 -2.62 2.11 7.95
N VAL A 52 -2.20 1.94 9.20
CA VAL A 52 -0.92 2.45 9.72
C VAL A 52 0.27 1.75 9.06
N ALA A 53 0.17 0.45 8.79
CA ALA A 53 1.18 -0.27 8.01
C ALA A 53 1.32 0.36 6.61
N SER A 54 0.21 0.70 5.92
CA SER A 54 0.27 1.39 4.62
C SER A 54 1.00 2.74 4.71
N ILE A 55 0.79 3.52 5.77
CA ILE A 55 1.49 4.81 5.98
C ILE A 55 2.99 4.61 6.12
N PHE A 56 3.40 3.66 6.96
CA PHE A 56 4.81 3.39 7.20
C PHE A 56 5.49 2.77 5.97
N ILE A 57 4.78 1.93 5.20
CA ILE A 57 5.29 1.42 3.91
C ILE A 57 5.46 2.57 2.91
N LEU A 58 4.51 3.49 2.81
CA LEU A 58 4.60 4.66 1.93
C LEU A 58 5.78 5.56 2.31
N THR A 59 6.00 5.75 3.61
CA THR A 59 7.14 6.49 4.15
C THR A 59 8.44 5.79 3.78
N ALA A 60 8.54 4.48 3.99
CA ALA A 60 9.70 3.68 3.62
C ALA A 60 9.97 3.71 2.10
N MET A 61 8.93 3.67 1.27
CA MET A 61 9.04 3.84 -0.18
C MET A 61 9.59 5.22 -0.54
N THR A 62 9.13 6.29 0.11
CA THR A 62 9.63 7.65 -0.11
C THR A 62 11.12 7.77 0.27
N ILE A 63 11.54 7.16 1.37
CA ILE A 63 12.95 7.10 1.79
C ILE A 63 13.77 6.27 0.79
N GLU A 64 13.31 5.09 0.40
CA GLU A 64 13.98 4.23 -0.59
C GLU A 64 14.25 5.03 -1.88
N GLN A 65 13.24 5.78 -2.34
CA GLN A 65 13.34 6.60 -3.53
C GLN A 65 14.32 7.76 -3.37
N CYS A 66 14.29 8.44 -2.23
CA CYS A 66 15.22 9.49 -1.90
C CYS A 66 16.67 8.97 -1.94
N VAL A 67 16.94 7.85 -1.27
CA VAL A 67 18.28 7.25 -1.22
C VAL A 67 18.73 6.74 -2.60
N SER A 68 17.83 6.14 -3.38
CA SER A 68 18.13 5.70 -4.76
C SER A 68 18.54 6.85 -5.68
N ILE A 69 18.00 8.05 -5.48
CA ILE A 69 18.26 9.21 -6.33
C ILE A 69 19.48 10.00 -5.85
N LEU A 70 19.60 10.20 -4.53
CA LEU A 70 20.68 10.97 -3.91
C LEU A 70 22.00 10.20 -3.88
N PHE A 71 21.96 8.89 -3.59
CA PHE A 71 23.15 8.08 -3.33
C PHE A 71 23.06 6.75 -4.09
N PRO A 72 23.17 6.75 -5.43
CA PRO A 72 23.00 5.54 -6.25
C PRO A 72 23.97 4.41 -5.87
N LEU A 73 25.19 4.75 -5.44
CA LEU A 73 26.19 3.79 -4.97
C LEU A 73 25.84 3.23 -3.58
N LYS A 74 25.41 4.09 -2.63
CA LYS A 74 24.98 3.64 -1.29
C LYS A 74 23.68 2.85 -1.35
N TYR A 75 22.77 3.16 -2.25
CA TYR A 75 21.50 2.44 -2.42
C TYR A 75 21.71 0.93 -2.59
N ARG A 76 22.73 0.51 -3.36
CA ARG A 76 23.07 -0.91 -3.55
C ARG A 76 23.44 -1.62 -2.25
N PHE A 77 23.99 -0.90 -1.27
CA PHE A 77 24.41 -1.44 0.03
C PHE A 77 23.38 -1.23 1.16
N VAL A 78 22.63 -0.12 1.13
CA VAL A 78 21.63 0.26 2.14
C VAL A 78 20.29 -0.45 1.89
N PHE A 79 19.89 -0.61 0.61
CA PHE A 79 18.66 -1.31 0.22
C PHE A 79 18.94 -2.56 -0.64
N PRO A 80 19.71 -3.56 -0.15
CA PRO A 80 19.87 -4.81 -0.86
C PRO A 80 18.54 -5.57 -0.87
N LYS A 81 18.23 -6.27 -1.98
CA LYS A 81 16.96 -6.99 -2.20
C LYS A 81 16.56 -7.96 -1.07
N ASN A 82 17.51 -8.39 -0.25
CA ASN A 82 17.30 -9.31 0.88
C ASN A 82 16.91 -8.61 2.19
N ARG A 83 17.05 -7.28 2.32
CA ARG A 83 16.74 -6.54 3.55
C ARG A 83 15.36 -5.88 3.57
N SER A 84 14.67 -5.73 2.43
CA SER A 84 13.31 -5.18 2.40
C SER A 84 12.31 -5.99 3.24
N GLY A 85 12.56 -7.28 3.46
CA GLY A 85 11.73 -8.12 4.34
C GLY A 85 11.76 -7.65 5.80
N TRP A 86 12.94 -7.25 6.30
CA TRP A 86 13.09 -6.73 7.66
C TRP A 86 12.39 -5.38 7.84
N VAL A 87 12.42 -4.52 6.82
CA VAL A 87 11.68 -3.25 6.83
C VAL A 87 10.17 -3.52 6.90
N ILE A 88 9.67 -4.43 6.07
CA ILE A 88 8.25 -4.81 6.08
C ILE A 88 7.86 -5.38 7.45
N LEU A 89 8.64 -6.33 7.99
CA LEU A 89 8.38 -6.90 9.31
C LEU A 89 8.36 -5.82 10.39
N GLY A 90 9.36 -4.92 10.39
CA GLY A 90 9.43 -3.82 11.35
C GLY A 90 8.23 -2.88 11.26
N VAL A 91 7.73 -2.61 10.06
CA VAL A 91 6.51 -1.80 9.86
C VAL A 91 5.28 -2.48 10.45
N TRP A 92 5.04 -3.76 10.15
CA TRP A 92 3.89 -4.49 10.70
C TRP A 92 3.97 -4.65 12.21
N VAL A 93 5.16 -4.87 12.76
CA VAL A 93 5.37 -4.92 14.21
C VAL A 93 5.10 -3.55 14.84
N ALA A 94 5.58 -2.47 14.24
CA ALA A 94 5.35 -1.12 14.76
C ALA A 94 3.86 -0.74 14.72
N SER A 95 3.18 -0.95 13.58
CA SER A 95 1.74 -0.65 13.46
C SER A 95 0.89 -1.51 14.39
N GLY A 96 1.21 -2.80 14.49
CA GLY A 96 0.61 -3.74 15.42
C GLY A 96 0.79 -3.30 16.86
N THR A 97 2.02 -2.96 17.26
CA THR A 97 2.32 -2.57 18.64
C THR A 97 1.56 -1.30 19.04
N ILE A 98 1.57 -0.26 18.21
CA ILE A 98 0.88 1.00 18.50
C ILE A 98 -0.61 0.74 18.74
N ASN A 99 -1.27 0.02 17.82
CA ASN A 99 -2.72 -0.16 17.85
C ASN A 99 -3.18 -1.19 18.89
N VAL A 100 -2.41 -2.27 19.09
CA VAL A 100 -2.71 -3.25 20.14
C VAL A 100 -2.53 -2.62 21.52
N VAL A 101 -1.45 -1.88 21.75
CA VAL A 101 -1.23 -1.19 23.04
C VAL A 101 -2.32 -0.15 23.28
N TYR A 102 -2.66 0.66 22.27
CA TYR A 102 -3.76 1.62 22.35
C TYR A 102 -5.06 0.94 22.80
N ASN A 103 -5.51 -0.09 22.08
CA ASN A 103 -6.74 -0.81 22.42
C ASN A 103 -6.66 -1.49 23.80
N LEU A 104 -5.50 -2.06 24.16
CA LEU A 104 -5.30 -2.66 25.48
C LEU A 104 -5.47 -1.66 26.62
N VAL A 105 -5.05 -0.42 26.42
CA VAL A 105 -5.16 0.64 27.41
C VAL A 105 -6.59 1.16 27.51
N ILE A 106 -7.24 1.44 26.37
CA ILE A 106 -8.48 2.23 26.37
C ILE A 106 -9.77 1.41 26.43
N THR A 107 -9.75 0.11 26.10
CA THR A 107 -10.98 -0.70 26.10
C THR A 107 -11.10 -1.50 27.37
N PHE A 108 -12.31 -1.76 27.84
CA PHE A 108 -12.56 -2.74 28.88
C PHE A 108 -13.93 -3.38 28.68
N ARG A 109 -14.11 -4.57 29.24
CA ARG A 109 -15.40 -5.26 29.25
C ARG A 109 -16.06 -4.98 30.59
N ASP A 110 -17.25 -4.41 30.55
CA ASP A 110 -18.06 -4.26 31.76
C ASP A 110 -18.52 -5.63 32.27
N SER A 111 -18.38 -5.84 33.58
CA SER A 111 -18.64 -7.15 34.20
C SER A 111 -20.12 -7.43 34.40
N GLU A 112 -20.95 -6.38 34.50
CA GLU A 112 -22.39 -6.52 34.74
C GLU A 112 -23.17 -6.67 33.44
N THR A 113 -22.88 -5.82 32.45
CA THR A 113 -23.61 -5.82 31.16
C THR A 113 -22.95 -6.70 30.10
N GLY A 114 -21.68 -7.07 30.27
CA GLY A 114 -20.90 -7.80 29.26
C GLY A 114 -20.59 -6.98 28.00
N VAL A 115 -20.83 -5.67 28.04
CA VAL A 115 -20.61 -4.71 26.95
C VAL A 115 -19.15 -4.25 26.94
N CYS A 116 -18.61 -4.00 25.74
CA CYS A 116 -17.30 -3.40 25.56
C CYS A 116 -17.41 -1.87 25.53
N LEU A 117 -16.61 -1.21 26.36
CA LEU A 117 -16.59 0.23 26.53
C LEU A 117 -15.17 0.77 26.38
N THR A 118 -15.06 2.05 26.06
CA THR A 118 -13.79 2.80 26.07
C THR A 118 -13.71 3.70 27.28
N ASP A 119 -12.61 3.61 28.04
CA ASP A 119 -12.27 4.53 29.11
C ASP A 119 -10.80 4.98 28.95
N PHE A 120 -10.62 6.29 28.88
CA PHE A 120 -9.31 6.92 28.78
C PHE A 120 -8.74 7.30 30.16
N GLY A 121 -9.44 7.03 31.27
CA GLY A 121 -8.95 7.35 32.61
C GLY A 121 -8.87 8.85 32.90
N GLY A 122 -9.57 9.68 32.12
CA GLY A 122 -9.69 11.14 32.28
C GLY A 122 -9.34 11.94 31.03
N ASP A 123 -9.91 13.15 30.93
CA ASP A 123 -9.81 14.02 29.74
C ASP A 123 -8.36 14.36 29.37
N PHE A 124 -7.50 14.58 30.36
CA PHE A 124 -6.09 14.91 30.13
C PHE A 124 -5.32 13.74 29.51
N PHE A 125 -5.60 12.51 29.95
CA PHE A 125 -4.94 11.32 29.43
C PHE A 125 -5.42 11.00 28.00
N GLU A 126 -6.70 11.23 27.72
CA GLU A 126 -7.27 11.15 26.38
C GLU A 126 -6.58 12.13 25.41
N ALA A 127 -6.38 13.39 25.83
CA ALA A 127 -5.66 14.39 25.03
C ALA A 127 -4.21 13.97 24.74
N ILE A 128 -3.51 13.42 25.74
CA ILE A 128 -2.14 12.93 25.58
C ILE A 128 -2.09 11.77 24.58
N ILE A 129 -2.92 10.74 24.77
CA ILE A 129 -2.95 9.58 23.87
C ILE A 129 -3.29 10.02 22.46
N GLY A 130 -4.34 10.85 22.29
CA GLY A 130 -4.74 11.39 20.99
C GLY A 130 -3.59 12.13 20.30
N THR A 131 -2.84 12.93 21.06
CA THR A 131 -1.68 13.66 20.55
C THR A 131 -0.53 12.72 20.16
N ILE A 132 -0.25 11.69 20.96
CA ILE A 132 0.80 10.70 20.66
C ILE A 132 0.47 9.95 19.36
N ILE A 133 -0.78 9.48 19.22
CA ILE A 133 -1.24 8.79 18.01
C ILE A 133 -1.13 9.70 16.79
N PHE A 134 -1.62 10.95 16.88
CA PHE A 134 -1.48 11.94 15.82
C PHE A 134 -0.02 12.14 15.39
N VAL A 135 0.89 12.24 16.36
CA VAL A 135 2.31 12.44 16.08
C VAL A 135 2.93 11.23 15.38
N LEU A 136 2.68 10.03 15.90
CA LEU A 136 3.30 8.79 15.42
C LEU A 136 2.72 8.32 14.08
N GLU A 137 1.41 8.40 13.91
CA GLU A 137 0.72 7.84 12.75
C GLU A 137 0.57 8.85 11.61
N TYR A 138 0.66 10.16 11.88
CA TYR A 138 0.45 11.19 10.87
C TYR A 138 1.59 12.21 10.77
N PHE A 139 1.84 13.00 11.81
CA PHE A 139 2.75 14.15 11.71
C PHE A 139 4.19 13.75 11.35
N LEU A 140 4.75 12.77 12.06
CA LEU A 140 6.11 12.30 11.84
C LEU A 140 6.28 11.67 10.43
N PRO A 141 5.40 10.74 9.98
CA PRO A 141 5.40 10.26 8.60
C PRO A 141 5.35 11.38 7.54
N VAL A 142 4.47 12.38 7.71
CA VAL A 142 4.36 13.51 6.78
C VAL A 142 5.66 14.31 6.72
N VAL A 143 6.25 14.65 7.85
CA VAL A 143 7.51 15.40 7.90
C VAL A 143 8.62 14.62 7.19
N ILE A 144 8.74 13.31 7.44
CA ILE A 144 9.73 12.46 6.77
C ILE A 144 9.50 12.42 5.26
N MET A 145 8.26 12.23 4.82
CA MET A 145 7.92 12.18 3.39
C MET A 145 8.22 13.50 2.70
N VAL A 146 7.77 14.63 3.25
CA VAL A 146 7.94 15.96 2.66
C VAL A 146 9.42 16.35 2.59
N THR A 147 10.20 16.10 3.65
CA THR A 147 11.63 16.42 3.69
C THR A 147 12.42 15.57 2.70
N ALA A 148 12.24 14.24 2.71
CA ALA A 148 12.89 13.33 1.78
C ALA A 148 12.55 13.65 0.32
N HIS A 149 11.30 14.00 0.05
CA HIS A 149 10.84 14.38 -1.28
C HIS A 149 11.42 15.73 -1.73
N SER A 150 11.48 16.71 -0.84
CA SER A 150 12.09 18.02 -1.10
C SER A 150 13.59 17.91 -1.42
N MET A 151 14.32 17.05 -0.69
CA MET A 151 15.73 16.76 -0.99
C MET A 151 15.90 16.12 -2.37
N THR A 152 15.01 15.18 -2.72
CA THR A 152 14.98 14.53 -4.03
C THR A 152 14.80 15.55 -5.16
N LEU A 153 13.86 16.48 -5.01
CA LEU A 153 13.63 17.55 -5.99
C LEU A 153 14.86 18.42 -6.21
N ARG A 154 15.50 18.86 -5.12
CA ARG A 154 16.72 19.68 -5.18
C ARG A 154 17.84 18.96 -5.92
N CYS A 155 18.02 17.67 -5.66
CA CYS A 155 19.03 16.86 -6.33
C CYS A 155 18.74 16.68 -7.82
N LEU A 156 17.49 16.37 -8.20
CA LEU A 156 17.11 16.23 -9.60
C LEU A 156 17.31 17.52 -10.40
N ARG A 157 17.01 18.68 -9.81
CA ARG A 157 17.28 19.99 -10.43
C ARG A 157 18.78 20.25 -10.59
N LYS A 158 19.59 19.89 -9.59
CA LYS A 158 21.04 20.04 -9.65
C LYS A 158 21.68 19.12 -10.71
N GLN A 159 21.23 17.87 -10.80
CA GLN A 159 21.68 16.91 -11.83
C GLN A 159 21.36 17.44 -13.23
N GLU A 160 20.14 17.90 -13.46
CA GLU A 160 19.74 18.49 -14.75
C GLU A 160 20.58 19.71 -15.12
N GLY A 161 20.79 20.64 -14.19
CA GLY A 161 21.64 21.81 -14.42
C GLY A 161 23.11 21.47 -14.71
N ALA A 162 23.66 20.45 -14.05
CA ALA A 162 25.02 19.99 -14.29
C ALA A 162 25.20 19.42 -15.71
N ILE A 163 24.22 18.64 -16.19
CA ILE A 163 24.21 18.08 -17.56
C ILE A 163 24.22 19.20 -18.61
N PHE A 164 23.38 20.24 -18.42
CA PHE A 164 23.35 21.38 -19.36
C PHE A 164 24.62 22.24 -19.31
N ARG A 165 25.36 22.23 -18.19
CA ARG A 165 26.62 22.96 -18.05
C ARG A 165 27.79 22.23 -18.69
N ASN A 166 27.81 20.88 -18.67
CA ASN A 166 28.82 20.05 -19.31
C ASN A 166 28.53 19.83 -20.81
N ARG A 167 28.40 20.91 -21.60
CA ARG A 167 28.23 20.83 -23.07
C ARG A 167 29.42 20.23 -23.84
N SER A 168 30.53 19.94 -23.16
CA SER A 168 31.73 19.37 -23.75
C SER A 168 31.58 17.88 -24.09
N GLU A 169 30.56 17.19 -23.58
CA GLU A 169 30.33 15.78 -23.86
C GLU A 169 29.59 15.55 -25.19
N SER A 170 29.80 14.36 -25.78
CA SER A 170 29.10 13.94 -27.00
C SER A 170 27.58 14.03 -26.83
N LYS A 171 26.87 14.52 -27.86
CA LYS A 171 25.40 14.67 -27.87
C LYS A 171 24.66 13.40 -27.44
N GLY A 172 25.20 12.21 -27.76
CA GLY A 172 24.61 10.93 -27.37
C GLY A 172 24.68 10.63 -25.87
N VAL A 173 25.75 11.07 -25.18
CA VAL A 173 25.91 10.89 -23.73
C VAL A 173 24.92 11.80 -22.99
N VAL A 174 24.88 13.09 -23.37
CA VAL A 174 23.96 14.09 -22.81
C VAL A 174 22.49 13.64 -22.95
N GLN A 175 22.10 13.12 -24.12
CA GLN A 175 20.74 12.59 -24.33
C GLN A 175 20.41 11.40 -23.41
N ARG A 176 21.37 10.49 -23.20
CA ARG A 176 21.19 9.35 -22.31
C ARG A 176 21.03 9.80 -20.84
N GLU A 177 21.83 10.75 -20.38
CA GLU A 177 21.72 11.28 -19.01
C GLU A 177 20.39 12.02 -18.79
N LEU A 178 19.97 12.84 -19.75
CA LEU A 178 18.66 13.50 -19.75
C LEU A 178 17.51 12.48 -19.72
N ALA A 179 17.61 11.39 -20.46
CA ALA A 179 16.60 10.32 -20.44
C ALA A 179 16.48 9.69 -19.05
N VAL A 180 17.61 9.44 -18.37
CA VAL A 180 17.64 8.92 -16.99
C VAL A 180 17.00 9.92 -16.01
N VAL A 181 17.33 11.21 -16.10
CA VAL A 181 16.74 12.25 -15.24
C VAL A 181 15.24 12.38 -15.49
N ARG A 182 14.78 12.32 -16.74
CA ARG A 182 13.34 12.34 -17.09
C ARG A 182 12.61 11.14 -16.49
N ALA A 183 13.17 9.94 -16.57
CA ALA A 183 12.60 8.74 -15.95
C ALA A 183 12.48 8.91 -14.43
N ARG A 184 13.52 9.43 -13.76
CA ARG A 184 13.48 9.74 -12.32
C ARG A 184 12.43 10.79 -11.98
N LYS A 185 12.28 11.85 -12.78
CA LYS A 185 11.23 12.86 -12.61
C LYS A 185 9.82 12.29 -12.76
N LYS A 186 9.60 11.31 -13.65
CA LYS A 186 8.31 10.62 -13.76
C LYS A 186 7.96 9.88 -12.47
N ILE A 187 8.92 9.14 -11.92
CA ILE A 187 8.77 8.43 -10.64
C ILE A 187 8.56 9.44 -9.48
N PHE A 188 9.32 10.53 -9.45
CA PHE A 188 9.15 11.61 -8.48
C PHE A 188 7.72 12.18 -8.51
N LYS A 189 7.20 12.53 -9.69
CA LYS A 189 5.84 13.06 -9.84
C LYS A 189 4.77 12.06 -9.36
N MET A 190 4.99 10.77 -9.60
CA MET A 190 4.12 9.71 -9.08
C MET A 190 4.12 9.71 -7.55
N VAL A 191 5.30 9.66 -6.92
CA VAL A 191 5.41 9.65 -5.45
C VAL A 191 4.82 10.94 -4.85
N LEU A 192 5.03 12.09 -5.50
CA LEU A 192 4.43 13.37 -5.10
C LEU A 192 2.90 13.27 -5.04
N PHE A 193 2.29 12.69 -6.08
CA PHE A 193 0.85 12.52 -6.13
C PHE A 193 0.35 11.64 -4.97
N VAL A 194 1.03 10.52 -4.68
CA VAL A 194 0.70 9.67 -3.52
C VAL A 194 0.78 10.44 -2.21
N ILE A 195 1.86 11.22 -2.00
CA ILE A 195 2.05 12.01 -0.77
C ILE A 195 0.92 13.04 -0.61
N ILE A 196 0.55 13.74 -1.69
CA ILE A 196 -0.54 14.74 -1.65
C ILE A 196 -1.87 14.05 -1.32
N THR A 197 -2.21 12.95 -2.00
CA THR A 197 -3.43 12.20 -1.72
C THR A 197 -3.46 11.71 -0.28
N PHE A 198 -2.34 11.18 0.23
CA PHE A 198 -2.22 10.78 1.63
C PHE A 198 -2.50 11.94 2.58
N ILE A 199 -1.79 13.07 2.45
CA ILE A 199 -1.97 14.24 3.31
C ILE A 199 -3.43 14.71 3.29
N SER A 200 -4.02 14.88 2.11
CA SER A 200 -5.38 15.41 1.99
C SER A 200 -6.44 14.48 2.59
N THR A 201 -6.29 13.17 2.40
CA THR A 201 -7.27 12.17 2.87
C THR A 201 -7.14 11.91 4.37
N TRP A 202 -5.92 11.86 4.90
CA TRP A 202 -5.66 11.58 6.32
C TRP A 202 -5.76 12.80 7.22
N SER A 203 -5.53 14.02 6.70
CA SER A 203 -5.61 15.25 7.49
C SER A 203 -6.93 15.38 8.23
N ILE A 204 -8.04 15.01 7.58
CA ILE A 204 -9.38 15.20 8.13
C ILE A 204 -9.60 14.27 9.32
N ASP A 205 -9.27 12.98 9.17
CA ASP A 205 -9.40 11.98 10.22
C ASP A 205 -8.49 12.30 11.42
N GLN A 206 -7.20 12.53 11.15
CA GLN A 206 -6.18 12.72 12.19
C GLN A 206 -6.35 14.04 12.95
N MET A 207 -6.73 15.11 12.26
CA MET A 207 -7.07 16.37 12.92
C MET A 207 -8.32 16.23 13.77
N ALA A 208 -9.34 15.52 13.27
CA ALA A 208 -10.56 15.32 14.04
C ALA A 208 -10.32 14.47 15.29
N PHE A 209 -9.53 13.41 15.18
CA PHE A 209 -9.15 12.58 16.32
C PHE A 209 -8.33 13.38 17.36
N LEU A 210 -7.38 14.21 16.92
CA LEU A 210 -6.64 15.11 17.80
C LEU A 210 -7.57 16.07 18.54
N LEU A 211 -8.44 16.79 17.80
CA LEU A 211 -9.38 17.75 18.38
C LEU A 211 -10.37 17.09 19.34
N HIS A 212 -10.72 15.82 19.10
CA HIS A 212 -11.56 15.05 20.00
C HIS A 212 -10.87 14.75 21.32
N GLY A 213 -9.60 14.33 21.30
CA GLY A 213 -8.82 14.13 22.52
C GLY A 213 -8.74 15.41 23.36
N TRP A 214 -8.69 16.57 22.71
CA TRP A 214 -8.72 17.89 23.36
C TRP A 214 -10.14 18.41 23.69
N LYS A 215 -11.16 17.58 23.55
CA LYS A 215 -12.58 17.90 23.85
C LYS A 215 -13.15 19.08 23.07
N VAL A 216 -12.56 19.41 21.91
CA VAL A 216 -13.02 20.49 21.03
C VAL A 216 -14.20 20.02 20.18
N ILE A 217 -14.18 18.75 19.73
CA ILE A 217 -15.21 18.16 18.88
C ILE A 217 -15.61 16.76 19.33
N ASN A 218 -16.77 16.28 18.85
CA ASN A 218 -17.19 14.89 19.01
C ASN A 218 -16.91 14.09 17.72
N TYR A 219 -15.90 13.21 17.77
CA TYR A 219 -15.42 12.45 16.61
C TYR A 219 -16.34 11.28 16.22
N TYR A 220 -16.93 10.58 17.19
CA TYR A 220 -17.64 9.30 17.01
C TYR A 220 -18.95 9.35 16.20
N ASN A 221 -19.36 10.52 15.73
CA ASN A 221 -20.59 10.70 14.95
C ASN A 221 -20.27 10.79 13.44
N PHE A 222 -20.84 11.77 12.75
CA PHE A 222 -20.68 11.98 11.31
C PHE A 222 -19.21 12.06 10.86
N ILE A 223 -18.34 12.62 11.72
CA ILE A 223 -16.94 12.84 11.38
C ILE A 223 -16.21 11.51 11.18
N TYR A 224 -16.34 10.55 12.10
CA TYR A 224 -15.79 9.19 11.93
C TYR A 224 -16.32 8.52 10.66
N GLN A 225 -17.63 8.60 10.43
CA GLN A 225 -18.29 7.94 9.29
C GLN A 225 -17.84 8.48 7.93
N VAL A 226 -17.38 9.73 7.86
CA VAL A 226 -16.90 10.35 6.62
C VAL A 226 -15.38 10.28 6.49
N SER A 227 -14.65 10.54 7.57
CA SER A 227 -13.20 10.66 7.54
C SER A 227 -12.49 9.33 7.32
N VAL A 228 -12.98 8.24 7.92
CA VAL A 228 -12.37 6.90 7.78
C VAL A 228 -12.52 6.36 6.33
N PRO A 229 -13.69 6.41 5.66
CA PRO A 229 -13.78 6.05 4.25
C PRO A 229 -12.99 6.97 3.33
N LEU A 230 -12.87 8.27 3.66
CA LEU A 230 -12.05 9.20 2.89
C LEU A 230 -10.57 8.82 2.93
N ALA A 231 -10.07 8.37 4.09
CA ALA A 231 -8.70 7.89 4.27
C ALA A 231 -8.37 6.67 3.36
N LEU A 232 -9.38 5.90 2.96
CA LEU A 232 -9.23 4.75 2.05
C LEU A 232 -9.13 5.12 0.57
N ILE A 233 -9.44 6.36 0.18
CA ILE A 233 -9.20 6.83 -1.19
C ILE A 233 -7.70 6.72 -1.51
N ASN A 234 -6.83 6.86 -0.52
CA ASN A 234 -5.38 6.63 -0.65
C ASN A 234 -5.07 5.19 -1.10
N SER A 235 -5.75 4.19 -0.53
CA SER A 235 -5.62 2.78 -0.89
C SER A 235 -6.17 2.50 -2.30
N CYS A 236 -7.28 3.14 -2.70
CA CYS A 236 -7.85 3.02 -4.04
C CYS A 236 -7.00 3.70 -5.13
N ALA A 237 -6.24 4.74 -4.79
CA ALA A 237 -5.38 5.43 -5.74
C ALA A 237 -4.14 4.61 -6.13
N ASN A 238 -3.67 3.74 -5.24
CA ASN A 238 -2.42 3.00 -5.39
C ASN A 238 -2.35 2.13 -6.68
N PRO A 239 -3.35 1.32 -7.05
CA PRO A 239 -3.35 0.56 -8.31
C PRO A 239 -3.25 1.42 -9.59
N PHE A 240 -3.94 2.58 -9.63
CA PHE A 240 -3.89 3.49 -10.78
C PHE A 240 -2.51 4.16 -10.92
N ILE A 241 -1.92 4.52 -9.78
CA ILE A 241 -0.59 5.13 -9.70
C ILE A 241 0.47 4.13 -10.19
N TYR A 242 0.39 2.86 -9.80
CA TYR A 242 1.33 1.82 -10.25
C TYR A 242 1.10 1.40 -11.71
N ALA A 243 -0.15 1.37 -12.18
CA ALA A 243 -0.47 1.12 -13.59
C ALA A 243 0.06 2.22 -14.52
N ALA A 244 0.05 3.49 -14.10
CA ALA A 244 0.57 4.59 -14.91
C ALA A 244 2.11 4.61 -15.03
N THR A 245 2.81 3.95 -14.10
CA THR A 245 4.25 4.16 -13.87
C THR A 245 5.11 2.93 -14.07
N ASN A 246 4.56 1.72 -13.91
CA ASN A 246 5.32 0.49 -14.08
C ASN A 246 4.98 -0.21 -15.42
N PRO A 247 5.88 -0.17 -16.43
CA PRO A 247 5.65 -0.84 -17.71
C PRO A 247 5.52 -2.36 -17.59
N HIS A 248 6.12 -2.98 -16.56
CA HIS A 248 5.98 -4.41 -16.30
C HIS A 248 4.59 -4.74 -15.75
N PHE A 249 4.02 -3.88 -14.91
CA PHE A 249 2.64 -4.04 -14.41
C PHE A 249 1.62 -3.87 -15.55
N ARG A 250 1.85 -2.91 -16.46
CA ARG A 250 1.04 -2.77 -17.69
C ARG A 250 1.13 -4.00 -18.58
N LYS A 251 2.32 -4.58 -18.77
CA LYS A 251 2.49 -5.83 -19.53
C LYS A 251 1.81 -7.01 -18.84
N ALA A 252 1.84 -7.10 -17.52
CA ALA A 252 1.13 -8.14 -16.76
C ALA A 252 -0.40 -7.99 -16.86
N LEU A 253 -0.93 -6.76 -16.77
CA LEU A 253 -2.35 -6.47 -17.00
C LEU A 253 -2.78 -6.79 -18.44
N CYS A 254 -2.01 -6.36 -19.45
CA CYS A 254 -2.29 -6.66 -20.86
C CYS A 254 -2.10 -8.14 -21.23
N ASN A 255 -1.23 -8.88 -20.53
CA ASN A 255 -1.03 -10.32 -20.72
C ASN A 255 -1.96 -11.18 -19.85
N SER A 256 -2.67 -10.60 -18.88
CA SER A 256 -3.73 -11.29 -18.18
C SER A 256 -4.88 -11.48 -19.16
N ASN A 257 -5.20 -12.73 -19.48
CA ASN A 257 -6.16 -13.15 -20.51
C ASN A 257 -7.63 -12.75 -20.23
N LEU A 258 -7.88 -11.76 -19.37
CA LEU A 258 -9.21 -11.25 -19.06
C LEU A 258 -9.83 -10.47 -20.23
N TRP A 259 -9.03 -9.90 -21.14
CA TRP A 259 -9.55 -9.16 -22.31
C TRP A 259 -9.48 -9.93 -23.65
N LYS A 260 -8.77 -11.08 -23.69
CA LYS A 260 -8.57 -11.82 -24.96
C LYS A 260 -9.67 -12.85 -25.27
N ARG A 261 -10.68 -13.01 -24.41
CA ARG A 261 -11.64 -14.11 -24.53
C ARG A 261 -13.00 -13.76 -25.15
N GLU A 262 -13.22 -12.52 -25.59
CA GLU A 262 -14.48 -12.13 -26.27
C GLU A 262 -14.35 -11.83 -27.77
N GLY A 263 -13.18 -12.05 -28.38
CA GLY A 263 -12.95 -11.65 -29.78
C GLY A 263 -12.80 -12.77 -30.81
N SER A 264 -12.93 -14.06 -30.46
CA SER A 264 -12.75 -15.16 -31.41
C SER A 264 -13.86 -16.22 -31.38
N THR A 265 -15.12 -15.79 -31.37
CA THR A 265 -16.17 -16.58 -32.03
C THR A 265 -16.10 -16.29 -33.52
N SER A 266 -15.26 -17.10 -34.17
CA SER A 266 -14.95 -17.09 -35.60
C SER A 266 -16.23 -17.16 -36.44
N LYS A 267 -16.49 -16.11 -37.22
CA LYS A 267 -17.20 -16.22 -38.50
C LYS A 267 -16.21 -16.76 -39.53
N ALA A 268 -16.42 -17.99 -39.98
CA ALA A 268 -16.17 -18.40 -41.36
C ALA A 268 -16.83 -19.78 -41.59
N GLY A 269 -18.07 -19.75 -42.05
CA GLY A 269 -18.62 -20.85 -42.84
C GLY A 269 -18.18 -20.67 -44.30
N ASN A 270 -17.73 -21.75 -44.94
CA ASN A 270 -18.42 -22.31 -46.11
C ASN A 270 -17.83 -23.67 -46.52
N ALA A 271 -18.74 -24.61 -46.76
CA ALA A 271 -18.57 -25.90 -47.43
C ALA A 271 -18.06 -25.72 -48.88
N THR A 272 -17.42 -26.69 -49.54
CA THR A 272 -18.00 -27.92 -50.16
C THR A 272 -16.83 -28.81 -50.66
N SER A 273 -16.72 -30.10 -50.32
CA SER A 273 -17.26 -31.34 -50.92
C SER A 273 -16.32 -32.08 -51.91
N GLU A 274 -16.50 -33.41 -51.97
CA GLU A 274 -15.84 -34.44 -52.82
C GLU A 274 -14.51 -35.01 -52.26
N GLY A 275 -14.26 -36.33 -52.12
CA GLY A 275 -15.02 -37.55 -52.40
C GLY A 275 -14.04 -38.74 -52.62
N ASN A 276 -14.29 -39.90 -52.00
CA ASN A 276 -13.73 -41.26 -52.26
C ASN A 276 -12.22 -41.51 -52.02
N SER A 277 -11.71 -42.70 -51.65
CA SER A 277 -12.24 -44.00 -51.20
C SER A 277 -11.06 -44.91 -50.83
N SER A 278 -11.28 -45.84 -49.89
CA SER A 278 -10.69 -47.19 -49.74
C SER A 278 -9.16 -47.41 -49.57
N PHE A 279 -8.77 -48.16 -48.51
CA PHE A 279 -8.32 -49.57 -48.58
C PHE A 279 -7.22 -49.95 -47.54
N ALA A 280 -7.60 -50.89 -46.66
CA ALA A 280 -6.86 -52.04 -46.06
C ALA A 280 -5.45 -51.93 -45.42
N SER A 281 -5.43 -52.26 -44.12
CA SER A 281 -4.78 -53.41 -43.45
C SER A 281 -3.29 -53.81 -43.64
N ARG A 282 -2.72 -54.28 -42.52
CA ARG A 282 -1.49 -55.11 -42.29
C ARG A 282 -0.16 -54.34 -42.17
N ASP A 283 0.81 -54.66 -41.31
CA ASP A 283 1.03 -55.78 -40.39
C ASP A 283 2.19 -55.44 -39.42
N THR A 284 2.09 -55.97 -38.19
CA THR A 284 3.11 -56.63 -37.33
C THR A 284 4.55 -56.08 -37.13
N SER A 285 4.89 -55.85 -35.83
CA SER A 285 6.17 -56.20 -35.13
C SER A 285 7.48 -55.52 -35.58
N MET A 286 8.59 -55.39 -34.85
CA MET A 286 9.18 -56.02 -33.66
C MET A 286 10.38 -55.09 -33.27
N VAL A 287 10.61 -54.77 -31.98
CA VAL A 287 11.77 -55.22 -31.16
C VAL A 287 13.02 -54.32 -31.10
N THR A 288 13.46 -54.10 -29.83
CA THR A 288 14.80 -53.74 -29.30
C THR A 288 15.43 -52.40 -29.66
N SER A 289 16.34 -51.79 -28.90
CA SER A 289 16.78 -51.77 -27.49
C SER A 289 18.18 -51.11 -27.50
N ARG A 290 18.60 -50.50 -26.39
CA ARG A 290 19.99 -50.13 -26.02
C ARG A 290 20.54 -48.86 -26.72
N ILE A 291 21.23 -47.93 -26.06
CA ILE A 291 21.86 -47.84 -24.72
C ILE A 291 21.54 -46.46 -24.14
#